data_AF-A0A5S3PC70-F1
#
_entry.id   AF-A0A5S3PC70-F1
#
_cell.length_a   1.000
_cell.length_b   1.000
_cell.length_c   1.000
_cell.angle_alpha   90.00
_cell.angle_beta   90.00
_cell.angle_gamma   90.00
#
_symmetry.space_group_name_H-M   'P 1'
#
loop_
_entity.id
_entity.type
_entity.pdbx_description
1 polymer ?
#
loop_
_entity_poly.entity_id
_entity_poly.type
_entity_poly.pdbx_seq_one_letter_code
_entity_poly.pdbx_strand_id
1 'polypeptide(L)'
;MAHYFRLSSAAKVLGTTALGLMGTLAQADQQILDDLIVDGSACIGQDCVNGESFGFDTLRLKENNLRIKAQDTSSTGSFPTNDWQLTFNDSSNGGQNKFSIDDIDGGRTPFTIEASAPSNSLYVEDSGQIGLGTSNPVVEAHIVDGDSPTIRLEQDGSSGFTPQTWDIAGNETNFFVRDVTNGSRLPFKIKPSAPTNSLFVNTNGDIGFGTQSPQASVHLASTDGTAQMRLSENSATQQKRVMLKMENKGDPAIEMGNSAFPTILWEMRAGQRFIIDDSLNSSTSNFPFDLSANGDLILSGSLTTGGSGACSSTPCDAVFDPEVYTVPSIAEHAKEMWQNKHLPAVGPTLVGDPINMTEKMLRMLNELEHAHIYIEQLHGRVETLETALNLE
;
A
#
# COMPACT_ATOMS: atom_id res chain seq x y z
N MET A 1 -130.39 -13.50 -54.48
CA MET A 1 -130.54 -14.94 -54.17
C MET A 1 -129.48 -15.68 -54.96
N ALA A 2 -128.50 -16.32 -54.27
CA ALA A 2 -127.45 -17.25 -54.77
C ALA A 2 -126.48 -16.72 -55.86
N HIS A 3 -125.23 -17.16 -56.03
CA HIS A 3 -124.13 -17.68 -55.19
C HIS A 3 -122.89 -17.67 -56.14
N TYR A 4 -121.74 -17.18 -55.64
CA TYR A 4 -120.34 -17.67 -55.81
C TYR A 4 -119.54 -17.75 -57.16
N PHE A 5 -118.23 -17.42 -57.03
CA PHE A 5 -116.99 -17.78 -57.81
C PHE A 5 -116.70 -17.05 -59.15
N ARG A 6 -115.46 -16.69 -59.58
CA ARG A 6 -114.07 -16.61 -59.06
C ARG A 6 -113.18 -15.86 -60.12
N LEU A 7 -112.08 -15.22 -59.66
CA LEU A 7 -110.71 -15.07 -60.23
C LEU A 7 -110.29 -14.12 -61.41
N SER A 8 -109.18 -13.40 -61.12
CA SER A 8 -108.00 -13.03 -61.98
C SER A 8 -108.13 -11.72 -62.81
N SER A 9 -107.12 -10.86 -63.08
CA SER A 9 -105.64 -10.91 -63.05
C SER A 9 -104.99 -9.48 -63.06
N ALA A 10 -103.78 -9.37 -62.48
CA ALA A 10 -102.55 -8.64 -62.89
C ALA A 10 -102.46 -7.09 -63.06
N ALA A 11 -101.45 -6.49 -62.40
CA ALA A 11 -100.36 -5.73 -63.04
C ALA A 11 -99.16 -5.46 -62.08
N LYS A 12 -97.93 -5.74 -62.56
CA LYS A 12 -96.63 -5.56 -61.89
C LYS A 12 -96.00 -4.22 -62.29
N VAL A 13 -95.30 -3.57 -61.35
CA VAL A 13 -94.16 -2.67 -61.63
C VAL A 13 -93.03 -3.03 -60.65
N LEU A 14 -91.87 -3.41 -61.18
CA LEU A 14 -90.65 -3.79 -60.45
C LEU A 14 -89.66 -2.64 -60.53
N GLY A 15 -89.32 -2.03 -59.40
CA GLY A 15 -88.18 -1.13 -59.23
C GLY A 15 -87.05 -1.88 -58.53
N THR A 16 -85.90 -2.01 -59.18
CA THR A 16 -84.68 -2.59 -58.63
C THR A 16 -83.88 -1.53 -57.87
N THR A 17 -83.80 -1.66 -56.55
CA THR A 17 -82.81 -0.97 -55.70
C THR A 17 -81.63 -1.90 -55.43
N ALA A 18 -80.45 -1.51 -55.91
CA ALA A 18 -79.20 -2.16 -55.57
C ALA A 18 -78.79 -1.73 -54.15
N LEU A 19 -78.94 -2.64 -53.19
CA LEU A 19 -78.48 -2.44 -51.82
C LEU A 19 -77.00 -2.84 -51.77
N GLY A 20 -76.10 -1.85 -51.93
CA GLY A 20 -74.68 -2.04 -51.69
C GLY A 20 -74.44 -2.31 -50.21
N LEU A 21 -74.16 -3.57 -49.86
CA LEU A 21 -73.61 -3.92 -48.56
C LEU A 21 -72.21 -3.32 -48.44
N MET A 22 -72.11 -2.12 -47.87
CA MET A 22 -70.87 -1.70 -47.23
C MET A 22 -70.72 -2.54 -45.96
N GLY A 23 -69.99 -3.64 -46.05
CA GLY A 23 -69.57 -4.40 -44.89
C GLY A 23 -68.60 -3.54 -44.08
N THR A 24 -69.10 -2.88 -43.04
CA THR A 24 -68.24 -2.33 -41.98
C THR A 24 -67.57 -3.51 -41.32
N LEU A 25 -66.23 -3.56 -41.31
CA LEU A 25 -65.50 -4.49 -40.45
C LEU A 25 -65.90 -4.19 -39.01
N ALA A 26 -66.66 -5.09 -38.38
CA ALA A 26 -66.95 -4.98 -36.97
C ALA A 26 -65.64 -5.12 -36.20
N GLN A 27 -65.16 -4.03 -35.61
CA GLN A 27 -64.06 -4.06 -34.64
C GLN A 27 -64.65 -4.38 -33.27
N ALA A 28 -64.87 -5.67 -33.04
CA ALA A 28 -65.12 -6.19 -31.71
C ALA A 28 -63.82 -6.83 -31.20
N ASP A 29 -63.42 -6.49 -29.98
CA ASP A 29 -62.32 -7.17 -29.33
C ASP A 29 -62.71 -8.62 -29.04
N GLN A 30 -61.77 -9.53 -29.23
CA GLN A 30 -61.95 -10.92 -28.82
C GLN A 30 -61.63 -11.04 -27.33
N GLN A 31 -62.68 -11.11 -26.52
CA GLN A 31 -62.55 -11.48 -25.11
C GLN A 31 -62.78 -12.99 -24.97
N ILE A 32 -61.73 -13.72 -24.62
CA ILE A 32 -61.84 -15.13 -24.24
C ILE A 32 -62.06 -15.17 -22.74
N LEU A 33 -63.27 -15.56 -22.31
CA LEU A 33 -63.68 -15.57 -20.89
C LEU A 33 -63.24 -16.84 -20.14
N ASP A 34 -62.45 -17.69 -20.79
CA ASP A 34 -61.91 -18.96 -20.28
C ASP A 34 -60.45 -19.12 -20.73
N ASP A 35 -59.80 -20.21 -20.33
CA ASP A 35 -58.42 -20.50 -20.69
C ASP A 35 -58.24 -20.59 -22.22
N LEU A 36 -57.28 -19.84 -22.76
CA LEU A 36 -56.86 -19.97 -24.15
C LEU A 36 -55.74 -21.00 -24.27
N ILE A 37 -56.09 -22.20 -24.72
CA ILE A 37 -55.10 -23.22 -25.12
C ILE A 37 -54.94 -23.15 -26.64
N VAL A 38 -53.74 -22.79 -27.09
CA VAL A 38 -53.35 -22.88 -28.50
C VAL A 38 -52.52 -24.13 -28.69
N ASP A 39 -53.06 -25.12 -29.41
CA ASP A 39 -52.28 -26.27 -29.85
C ASP A 39 -51.46 -25.90 -31.10
N GLY A 40 -50.13 -26.00 -31.01
CA GLY A 40 -49.20 -25.52 -32.03
C GLY A 40 -48.60 -24.15 -31.69
N SER A 41 -48.83 -23.15 -32.54
CA SER A 41 -48.16 -21.84 -32.47
C SER A 41 -49.12 -20.65 -32.54
N ALA A 42 -48.79 -19.57 -31.83
CA ALA A 42 -49.50 -18.29 -31.91
C ALA A 42 -48.58 -17.17 -32.44
N CYS A 43 -49.13 -16.27 -33.27
CA CYS A 43 -48.48 -15.02 -33.65
C CYS A 43 -49.25 -13.83 -33.07
N ILE A 44 -48.56 -12.95 -32.35
CA ILE A 44 -49.13 -11.72 -31.79
C ILE A 44 -48.35 -10.51 -32.31
N GLY A 45 -49.08 -9.50 -32.79
CA GLY A 45 -48.51 -8.26 -33.31
C GLY A 45 -49.00 -7.91 -34.72
N GLN A 46 -48.81 -6.67 -35.12
CA GLN A 46 -49.37 -6.13 -36.37
C GLN A 46 -48.71 -6.71 -37.63
N ASP A 47 -47.50 -7.28 -37.49
CA ASP A 47 -46.74 -7.83 -38.61
C ASP A 47 -46.94 -9.35 -38.78
N CYS A 48 -47.89 -9.94 -38.05
CA CYS A 48 -48.32 -11.33 -38.24
C CYS A 48 -49.07 -11.51 -39.56
N VAL A 49 -48.81 -12.61 -40.28
CA VAL A 49 -49.46 -12.88 -41.58
C VAL A 49 -50.20 -14.20 -41.59
N ASN A 50 -51.26 -14.29 -42.38
CA ASN A 50 -52.02 -15.52 -42.56
C ASN A 50 -51.19 -16.59 -43.28
N GLY A 51 -51.19 -17.82 -42.76
CA GLY A 51 -50.42 -18.93 -43.32
C GLY A 51 -48.91 -18.89 -43.03
N GLU A 52 -48.48 -18.15 -41.99
CA GLU A 52 -47.07 -18.09 -41.59
C GLU A 52 -46.52 -19.45 -41.13
N SER A 53 -45.26 -19.74 -41.49
CA SER A 53 -44.53 -20.92 -41.01
C SER A 53 -43.81 -20.59 -39.71
N PHE A 54 -44.16 -21.31 -38.64
CA PHE A 54 -43.63 -21.08 -37.30
C PHE A 54 -42.33 -21.85 -36.99
N GLY A 55 -42.05 -22.95 -37.69
CA GLY A 55 -40.90 -23.79 -37.36
C GLY A 55 -41.01 -24.34 -35.94
N PHE A 56 -40.06 -23.98 -35.06
CA PHE A 56 -40.05 -24.39 -33.65
C PHE A 56 -40.61 -23.32 -32.69
N ASP A 57 -41.08 -22.17 -33.21
CA ASP A 57 -41.61 -21.12 -32.35
C ASP A 57 -43.02 -21.49 -31.86
N THR A 58 -43.19 -21.65 -30.55
CA THR A 58 -44.52 -21.78 -29.93
C THR A 58 -45.26 -20.44 -29.89
N LEU A 59 -44.53 -19.34 -29.64
CA LEU A 59 -45.06 -17.97 -29.64
C LEU A 59 -44.11 -17.09 -30.45
N ARG A 60 -44.65 -16.42 -31.47
CA ARG A 60 -43.92 -15.44 -32.26
C ARG A 60 -44.54 -14.06 -32.08
N LEU A 61 -43.72 -13.10 -31.69
CA LEU A 61 -44.15 -11.71 -31.47
C LEU A 61 -43.57 -10.85 -32.60
N LYS A 62 -44.42 -10.20 -33.40
CA LYS A 62 -44.01 -9.47 -34.61
C LYS A 62 -44.56 -8.06 -34.65
N GLU A 63 -43.69 -7.10 -34.34
CA GLU A 63 -43.96 -5.68 -34.44
C GLU A 63 -42.65 -4.88 -34.36
N ASN A 64 -42.68 -3.63 -34.81
CA ASN A 64 -41.50 -2.74 -34.80
C ASN A 64 -41.14 -2.21 -33.40
N ASN A 65 -42.06 -2.27 -32.42
CA ASN A 65 -41.88 -1.72 -31.07
C ASN A 65 -42.33 -2.71 -30.00
N LEU A 66 -41.81 -3.94 -30.07
CA LEU A 66 -42.30 -5.05 -29.24
C LEU A 66 -42.11 -4.80 -27.75
N ARG A 67 -43.22 -4.84 -26.99
CA ARG A 67 -43.27 -4.72 -25.53
C ARG A 67 -44.18 -5.78 -24.92
N ILE A 68 -43.72 -6.41 -23.84
CA ILE A 68 -44.58 -7.26 -23.00
C ILE A 68 -44.71 -6.55 -21.66
N LYS A 69 -45.88 -5.95 -21.41
CA LYS A 69 -46.13 -5.15 -20.21
C LYS A 69 -46.93 -5.95 -19.18
N ALA A 70 -46.42 -6.04 -17.96
CA ALA A 70 -47.18 -6.38 -16.77
C ALA A 70 -47.71 -5.08 -16.16
N GLN A 71 -49.00 -4.81 -16.36
CA GLN A 71 -49.69 -3.67 -15.77
C GLN A 71 -50.42 -4.12 -14.50
N ASP A 72 -49.97 -3.66 -13.35
CA ASP A 72 -50.62 -3.93 -12.07
C ASP A 72 -51.79 -2.95 -11.86
N THR A 73 -52.96 -3.49 -11.56
CA THR A 73 -54.19 -2.70 -11.34
C THR A 73 -54.59 -2.63 -9.86
N SER A 74 -53.72 -3.07 -8.96
CA SER A 74 -53.98 -3.08 -7.53
C SER A 74 -54.06 -1.64 -7.03
N SER A 75 -55.15 -1.30 -6.35
CA SER A 75 -55.44 0.08 -5.90
C SER A 75 -55.33 0.26 -4.39
N THR A 76 -55.02 -0.80 -3.65
CA THR A 76 -54.84 -0.76 -2.19
C THR A 76 -53.35 -0.83 -1.84
N GLY A 77 -52.90 -0.02 -0.88
CA GLY A 77 -51.50 -0.01 -0.43
C GLY A 77 -51.00 -1.31 0.25
N SER A 78 -51.84 -2.34 0.34
CA SER A 78 -51.46 -3.67 0.87
C SER A 78 -50.80 -4.58 -0.16
N PHE A 79 -50.82 -4.23 -1.45
CA PHE A 79 -50.20 -5.00 -2.52
C PHE A 79 -49.12 -4.18 -3.23
N PRO A 80 -48.07 -4.82 -3.78
CA PRO A 80 -47.18 -4.17 -4.75
C PRO A 80 -47.99 -3.63 -5.93
N THR A 81 -47.58 -2.47 -6.47
CA THR A 81 -48.31 -1.78 -7.55
C THR A 81 -47.42 -1.40 -8.75
N ASN A 82 -46.19 -1.92 -8.81
CA ASN A 82 -45.20 -1.45 -9.78
C ASN A 82 -45.38 -2.14 -11.14
N ASP A 83 -45.53 -1.35 -12.20
CA ASP A 83 -45.60 -1.82 -13.58
C ASP A 83 -44.21 -2.20 -14.11
N TRP A 84 -44.09 -3.39 -14.69
CA TRP A 84 -42.86 -3.89 -15.31
C TRP A 84 -43.07 -4.20 -16.79
N GLN A 85 -42.02 -4.07 -17.59
CA GLN A 85 -42.07 -4.35 -19.02
C GLN A 85 -40.80 -5.07 -19.50
N LEU A 86 -40.98 -6.07 -20.37
CA LEU A 86 -39.91 -6.57 -21.21
C LEU A 86 -39.87 -5.76 -22.50
N THR A 87 -38.73 -5.18 -22.79
CA THR A 87 -38.51 -4.32 -23.95
C THR A 87 -37.51 -4.96 -24.91
N PHE A 88 -37.93 -5.08 -26.16
CA PHE A 88 -37.11 -5.57 -27.26
C PHE A 88 -36.82 -4.39 -28.19
N ASN A 89 -35.55 -3.98 -28.24
CA ASN A 89 -35.02 -2.83 -28.97
C ASN A 89 -35.65 -1.47 -28.61
N ASP A 90 -34.92 -0.39 -28.86
CA ASP A 90 -35.46 0.96 -28.78
C ASP A 90 -36.45 1.24 -29.93
N SER A 91 -37.40 2.14 -29.68
CA SER A 91 -38.43 2.55 -30.66
C SER A 91 -37.98 3.70 -31.57
N SER A 92 -36.87 4.36 -31.24
CA SER A 92 -36.32 5.45 -32.01
C SER A 92 -35.55 4.95 -33.23
N ASN A 93 -35.62 5.68 -34.35
CA ASN A 93 -34.80 5.38 -35.51
C ASN A 93 -33.31 5.53 -35.14
N GLY A 94 -32.53 4.47 -35.33
CA GLY A 94 -31.13 4.40 -34.89
C GLY A 94 -30.94 4.12 -33.39
N GLY A 95 -32.00 3.72 -32.68
CA GLY A 95 -31.93 3.32 -31.28
C GLY A 95 -31.15 2.02 -31.04
N GLN A 96 -30.97 1.65 -29.77
CA GLN A 96 -30.20 0.47 -29.38
C GLN A 96 -30.92 -0.83 -29.74
N ASN A 97 -30.16 -1.81 -30.24
CA ASN A 97 -30.60 -3.19 -30.33
C ASN A 97 -30.33 -3.88 -28.99
N LYS A 98 -31.38 -4.29 -28.27
CA LYS A 98 -31.24 -4.78 -26.89
C LYS A 98 -32.43 -5.59 -26.40
N PHE A 99 -32.23 -6.28 -25.29
CA PHE A 99 -33.27 -6.81 -24.42
C PHE A 99 -33.16 -6.14 -23.04
N SER A 100 -34.26 -5.59 -22.54
CA SER A 100 -34.30 -4.84 -21.28
C SER A 100 -35.48 -5.26 -20.39
N ILE A 101 -35.29 -5.15 -19.08
CA ILE A 101 -36.35 -5.18 -18.08
C ILE A 101 -36.51 -3.76 -17.56
N ASP A 102 -37.69 -3.19 -17.79
CA ASP A 102 -38.00 -1.80 -17.44
C ASP A 102 -38.99 -1.72 -16.28
N ASP A 103 -38.68 -0.85 -15.32
CA ASP A 103 -39.59 -0.33 -14.30
C ASP A 103 -40.30 0.89 -14.90
N ILE A 104 -41.57 0.70 -15.28
CA ILE A 104 -42.34 1.70 -16.03
C ILE A 104 -42.75 2.87 -15.15
N ASP A 105 -43.23 2.59 -13.94
CA ASP A 105 -43.65 3.63 -13.00
C ASP A 105 -42.47 4.44 -12.50
N GLY A 106 -41.37 3.75 -12.20
CA GLY A 106 -40.13 4.37 -11.74
C GLY A 106 -39.29 4.98 -12.86
N GLY A 107 -39.66 4.81 -14.13
CA GLY A 107 -38.93 5.33 -15.29
C GLY A 107 -37.49 4.85 -15.37
N ARG A 108 -37.23 3.59 -15.02
CA ARG A 108 -35.88 3.04 -14.85
C ARG A 108 -35.73 1.74 -15.65
N THR A 109 -34.50 1.41 -16.01
CA THR A 109 -34.16 0.15 -16.69
C THR A 109 -33.09 -0.58 -15.87
N PRO A 110 -33.47 -1.41 -14.89
CA PRO A 110 -32.49 -2.08 -14.03
C PRO A 110 -31.61 -3.11 -14.75
N PHE A 111 -32.05 -3.64 -15.90
CA PHE A 111 -31.30 -4.66 -16.63
C PHE A 111 -31.37 -4.42 -18.13
N THR A 112 -30.24 -4.56 -18.82
CA THR A 112 -30.14 -4.49 -20.27
C THR A 112 -29.01 -5.39 -20.77
N ILE A 113 -29.29 -6.17 -21.81
CA ILE A 113 -28.28 -6.82 -22.64
C ILE A 113 -28.36 -6.21 -24.04
N GLU A 114 -27.28 -5.58 -24.49
CA GLU A 114 -27.17 -5.08 -25.86
C GLU A 114 -26.88 -6.22 -26.85
N ALA A 115 -27.33 -6.04 -28.09
CA ALA A 115 -27.00 -6.95 -29.17
C ALA A 115 -25.47 -7.02 -29.35
N SER A 116 -24.97 -8.21 -29.67
CA SER A 116 -23.53 -8.54 -29.80
C SER A 116 -22.76 -8.66 -28.48
N ALA A 117 -23.41 -8.57 -27.32
CA ALA A 117 -22.81 -9.08 -26.08
C ALA A 117 -22.35 -10.54 -26.31
N PRO A 118 -21.07 -10.87 -26.11
CA PRO A 118 -20.56 -12.22 -26.35
C PRO A 118 -21.27 -13.29 -25.52
N SER A 119 -21.17 -14.55 -25.96
CA SER A 119 -21.60 -15.68 -25.13
C SER A 119 -20.90 -15.63 -23.76
N ASN A 120 -21.66 -15.86 -22.70
CA ASN A 120 -21.18 -15.86 -21.33
C ASN A 120 -20.64 -14.51 -20.82
N SER A 121 -21.12 -13.38 -21.37
CA SER A 121 -20.86 -12.05 -20.79
C SER A 121 -21.28 -11.97 -19.32
N LEU A 122 -22.44 -12.54 -18.99
CA LEU A 122 -22.88 -12.85 -17.63
C LEU A 122 -23.44 -14.28 -17.67
N TYR A 123 -22.81 -15.19 -16.93
CA TYR A 123 -23.23 -16.57 -16.81
C TYR A 123 -23.51 -16.91 -15.35
N VAL A 124 -24.63 -17.54 -15.07
CA VAL A 124 -24.96 -18.06 -13.73
C VAL A 124 -25.01 -19.58 -13.84
N GLU A 125 -24.06 -20.25 -13.22
CA GLU A 125 -23.98 -21.72 -13.19
C GLU A 125 -25.05 -22.30 -12.25
N ASP A 126 -25.40 -23.59 -12.42
CA ASP A 126 -26.38 -24.29 -11.58
C ASP A 126 -25.99 -24.37 -10.09
N SER A 127 -24.70 -24.22 -9.80
CA SER A 127 -24.13 -24.13 -8.45
C SER A 127 -24.31 -22.73 -7.82
N GLY A 128 -24.79 -21.76 -8.59
CA GLY A 128 -24.96 -20.36 -8.19
C GLY A 128 -23.73 -19.47 -8.41
N GLN A 129 -22.65 -20.00 -8.98
CA GLN A 129 -21.45 -19.22 -9.32
C GLN A 129 -21.69 -18.29 -10.51
N ILE A 130 -21.02 -17.13 -10.49
CA ILE A 130 -21.12 -16.11 -11.56
C ILE A 130 -19.85 -16.11 -12.40
N GLY A 131 -20.01 -16.37 -13.70
CA GLY A 131 -18.97 -16.21 -14.71
C GLY A 131 -19.11 -14.87 -15.44
N LEU A 132 -18.02 -14.12 -15.54
CA LEU A 132 -17.90 -12.94 -16.38
C LEU A 132 -16.87 -13.24 -17.47
N GLY A 133 -17.36 -13.51 -18.68
CA GLY A 133 -16.54 -13.96 -19.81
C GLY A 133 -16.28 -15.47 -19.85
N THR A 134 -16.92 -16.27 -18.98
CA THR A 134 -16.75 -17.73 -18.92
C THR A 134 -18.06 -18.43 -18.56
N SER A 135 -18.29 -19.62 -19.14
CA SER A 135 -19.39 -20.51 -18.74
C SER A 135 -18.98 -21.52 -17.66
N ASN A 136 -17.69 -21.57 -17.30
CA ASN A 136 -17.13 -22.53 -16.35
C ASN A 136 -16.49 -21.77 -15.18
N PRO A 137 -17.27 -21.05 -14.35
CA PRO A 137 -16.74 -20.52 -13.11
C PRO A 137 -16.25 -21.66 -12.21
N VAL A 138 -15.20 -21.41 -11.43
CA VAL A 138 -14.64 -22.42 -10.49
C VAL A 138 -14.61 -21.93 -9.04
N VAL A 139 -15.13 -20.73 -8.83
CA VAL A 139 -15.27 -19.99 -7.58
C VAL A 139 -16.50 -19.08 -7.72
N GLU A 140 -16.99 -18.54 -6.61
CA GLU A 140 -18.25 -17.78 -6.52
C GLU A 140 -18.37 -16.66 -7.57
N ALA A 141 -17.27 -15.97 -7.86
CA ALA A 141 -17.17 -15.01 -8.96
C ALA A 141 -15.86 -15.24 -9.74
N HIS A 142 -15.99 -15.56 -11.04
CA HIS A 142 -14.85 -15.83 -11.92
C HIS A 142 -14.85 -14.90 -13.12
N ILE A 143 -13.85 -14.01 -13.18
CA ILE A 143 -13.65 -13.05 -14.28
C ILE A 143 -12.53 -13.56 -15.18
N VAL A 144 -12.83 -13.75 -16.46
CA VAL A 144 -11.86 -14.19 -17.47
C VAL A 144 -11.75 -13.12 -18.55
N ASP A 145 -10.53 -12.64 -18.77
CA ASP A 145 -10.18 -11.72 -19.85
C ASP A 145 -8.79 -12.05 -20.38
N GLY A 146 -8.48 -11.61 -21.61
CA GLY A 146 -7.23 -11.92 -22.31
C GLY A 146 -6.00 -11.24 -21.71
N ASP A 147 -6.17 -10.12 -21.02
CA ASP A 147 -5.13 -9.41 -20.31
C ASP A 147 -5.74 -8.63 -19.14
N SER A 148 -5.13 -8.74 -17.97
CA SER A 148 -5.42 -7.90 -16.80
C SER A 148 -6.91 -7.84 -16.39
N PRO A 149 -7.58 -8.99 -16.13
CA PRO A 149 -8.94 -9.00 -15.58
C PRO A 149 -9.02 -8.09 -14.35
N THR A 150 -10.07 -7.26 -14.32
CA THR A 150 -10.15 -6.11 -13.42
C THR A 150 -11.56 -5.94 -12.86
N ILE A 151 -11.63 -5.52 -11.60
CA ILE A 151 -12.84 -4.97 -10.99
C ILE A 151 -12.61 -3.47 -10.76
N ARG A 152 -13.58 -2.64 -11.19
CA ARG A 152 -13.55 -1.18 -11.01
C ARG A 152 -14.48 -0.74 -9.89
N LEU A 153 -13.98 0.14 -9.04
CA LEU A 153 -14.72 0.90 -8.05
C LEU A 153 -14.66 2.38 -8.44
N GLU A 154 -15.80 2.97 -8.78
CA GLU A 154 -15.89 4.34 -9.29
C GLU A 154 -16.87 5.18 -8.46
N GLN A 155 -16.38 6.30 -7.97
CA GLN A 155 -17.18 7.39 -7.42
C GLN A 155 -17.29 8.48 -8.49
N ASP A 156 -18.50 8.73 -8.99
CA ASP A 156 -18.78 9.58 -10.16
C ASP A 156 -19.13 11.05 -9.81
N GLY A 157 -19.21 11.37 -8.51
CA GLY A 157 -19.51 12.71 -8.00
C GLY A 157 -20.99 13.10 -7.99
N SER A 158 -21.90 12.20 -8.40
CA SER A 158 -23.35 12.41 -8.36
C SER A 158 -23.87 12.77 -6.96
N SER A 159 -23.16 12.34 -5.90
CA SER A 159 -23.45 12.64 -4.50
C SER A 159 -22.62 13.79 -3.90
N GLY A 160 -22.00 14.65 -4.73
CA GLY A 160 -21.29 15.85 -4.28
C GLY A 160 -19.87 15.63 -3.76
N PHE A 161 -19.34 14.41 -3.85
CA PHE A 161 -17.94 14.09 -3.52
C PHE A 161 -17.06 14.20 -4.76
N THR A 162 -15.77 14.51 -4.58
CA THR A 162 -14.81 14.54 -5.69
C THR A 162 -14.73 13.17 -6.36
N PRO A 163 -14.86 13.07 -7.70
CA PRO A 163 -14.77 11.77 -8.37
C PRO A 163 -13.45 11.04 -8.10
N GLN A 164 -13.52 9.72 -7.94
CA GLN A 164 -12.36 8.89 -7.68
C GLN A 164 -12.60 7.47 -8.22
N THR A 165 -11.62 6.95 -8.95
CA THR A 165 -11.70 5.62 -9.59
C THR A 165 -10.52 4.77 -9.17
N TRP A 166 -10.82 3.55 -8.71
CA TRP A 166 -9.87 2.53 -8.31
C TRP A 166 -10.12 1.25 -9.09
N ASP A 167 -9.04 0.60 -9.52
CA ASP A 167 -9.10 -0.74 -10.11
C ASP A 167 -8.35 -1.75 -9.22
N ILE A 168 -8.94 -2.94 -9.07
CA ILE A 168 -8.29 -4.11 -8.47
C ILE A 168 -8.11 -5.12 -9.61
N ALA A 169 -6.86 -5.46 -9.91
CA ALA A 169 -6.54 -6.24 -11.10
C ALA A 169 -5.36 -7.19 -10.88
N GLY A 170 -5.23 -8.18 -11.76
CA GLY A 170 -4.11 -9.12 -11.74
C GLY A 170 -3.74 -9.58 -13.14
N ASN A 171 -2.45 -9.79 -13.38
CA ASN A 171 -1.91 -10.34 -14.62
C ASN A 171 -0.60 -11.11 -14.35
N GLU A 172 0.09 -11.52 -15.41
CA GLU A 172 1.34 -12.28 -15.37
C GLU A 172 2.52 -11.53 -14.76
N THR A 173 2.39 -10.23 -14.52
CA THR A 173 3.45 -9.39 -13.93
C THR A 173 3.16 -9.00 -12.49
N ASN A 174 1.89 -8.78 -12.11
CA ASN A 174 1.50 -8.44 -10.74
C ASN A 174 -0.01 -8.56 -10.48
N PHE A 175 -0.37 -8.80 -9.21
CA PHE A 175 -1.64 -8.38 -8.60
C PHE A 175 -1.48 -6.97 -8.05
N PHE A 176 -2.44 -6.07 -8.27
CA PHE A 176 -2.28 -4.65 -7.92
C PHE A 176 -3.58 -3.90 -7.65
N VAL A 177 -3.44 -2.79 -6.91
CA VAL A 177 -4.45 -1.75 -6.77
C VAL A 177 -3.98 -0.52 -7.54
N ARG A 178 -4.83 -0.01 -8.44
CA ARG A 178 -4.54 1.14 -9.31
C ARG A 178 -5.42 2.33 -8.98
N ASP A 179 -4.79 3.45 -8.67
CA ASP A 179 -5.42 4.76 -8.61
C ASP A 179 -5.54 5.34 -10.02
N VAL A 180 -6.68 5.10 -10.66
CA VAL A 180 -6.91 5.50 -12.07
C VAL A 180 -6.90 7.03 -12.18
N THR A 181 -7.57 7.71 -11.24
CA THR A 181 -7.73 9.17 -11.22
C THR A 181 -6.40 9.89 -11.11
N ASN A 182 -5.49 9.45 -10.22
CA ASN A 182 -4.24 10.17 -9.95
C ASN A 182 -3.06 9.68 -10.82
N GLY A 183 -3.32 9.45 -12.11
CA GLY A 183 -2.29 9.09 -13.09
C GLY A 183 -1.97 7.60 -13.13
N SER A 184 -2.96 6.73 -12.88
CA SER A 184 -2.79 5.28 -12.89
C SER A 184 -1.67 4.78 -11.97
N ARG A 185 -1.51 5.43 -10.81
CA ARG A 185 -0.51 5.05 -9.81
C ARG A 185 -0.85 3.68 -9.25
N LEU A 186 0.18 2.94 -8.85
CA LEU A 186 0.04 1.57 -8.37
C LEU A 186 0.61 1.46 -6.95
N PRO A 187 -0.10 2.01 -5.94
CA PRO A 187 0.41 2.08 -4.56
C PRO A 187 0.60 0.70 -3.90
N PHE A 188 -0.05 -0.35 -4.42
CA PHE A 188 0.09 -1.71 -3.93
C PHE A 188 0.30 -2.68 -5.08
N LYS A 189 1.31 -3.55 -4.95
CA LYS A 189 1.62 -4.62 -5.92
C LYS A 189 2.17 -5.85 -5.21
N ILE A 190 1.72 -7.02 -5.64
CA ILE A 190 2.33 -8.32 -5.34
C ILE A 190 2.76 -8.93 -6.68
N LYS A 191 4.04 -9.28 -6.81
CA LYS A 191 4.54 -9.99 -7.99
C LYS A 191 4.24 -11.50 -7.89
N PRO A 192 4.07 -12.20 -9.03
CA PRO A 192 3.99 -13.65 -9.03
C PRO A 192 5.18 -14.28 -8.29
N SER A 193 4.92 -15.38 -7.60
CA SER A 193 5.91 -16.10 -6.78
C SER A 193 6.43 -15.35 -5.54
N ALA A 194 5.78 -14.25 -5.12
CA ALA A 194 6.01 -13.72 -3.77
C ALA A 194 5.73 -14.84 -2.73
N PRO A 195 6.66 -15.13 -1.80
CA PRO A 195 6.48 -16.22 -0.84
C PRO A 195 5.25 -16.05 0.06
N THR A 196 4.74 -17.16 0.59
CA THR A 196 3.72 -17.15 1.65
C THR A 196 4.18 -16.25 2.81
N ASN A 197 3.24 -15.48 3.38
CA ASN A 197 3.51 -14.53 4.47
C ASN A 197 4.47 -13.39 4.12
N SER A 198 4.65 -13.05 2.84
CA SER A 198 5.42 -11.86 2.43
C SER A 198 4.93 -10.58 3.12
N LEU A 199 3.62 -10.43 3.24
CA LEU A 199 2.94 -9.48 4.12
C LEU A 199 1.83 -10.26 4.83
N PHE A 200 1.90 -10.34 6.16
CA PHE A 200 0.93 -11.04 6.99
C PHE A 200 0.41 -10.10 8.07
N VAL A 201 -0.91 -10.06 8.26
CA VAL A 201 -1.55 -9.32 9.36
C VAL A 201 -2.17 -10.34 10.30
N ASN A 202 -1.67 -10.39 11.53
CA ASN A 202 -2.11 -11.35 12.54
C ASN A 202 -3.42 -10.90 13.22
N THR A 203 -4.09 -11.80 13.93
CA THR A 203 -5.39 -11.53 14.59
C THR A 203 -5.31 -10.46 15.69
N ASN A 204 -4.12 -10.24 16.27
CA ASN A 204 -3.85 -9.18 17.23
C ASN A 204 -3.46 -7.85 16.57
N GLY A 205 -3.43 -7.78 15.24
CA GLY A 205 -3.05 -6.59 14.47
C GLY A 205 -1.56 -6.47 14.14
N ASP A 206 -0.71 -7.37 14.65
CA ASP A 206 0.73 -7.34 14.37
C ASP A 206 1.02 -7.69 12.90
N ILE A 207 2.02 -7.02 12.32
CA ILE A 207 2.41 -7.19 10.92
C ILE A 207 3.69 -8.02 10.83
N GLY A 208 3.62 -9.14 10.14
CA GLY A 208 4.76 -9.98 9.78
C GLY A 208 5.21 -9.73 8.34
N PHE A 209 6.51 -9.57 8.14
CA PHE A 209 7.15 -9.64 6.84
C PHE A 209 8.00 -10.90 6.79
N GLY A 210 7.55 -11.91 6.04
CA GLY A 210 8.17 -13.23 5.97
C GLY A 210 7.79 -14.18 7.11
N THR A 211 6.82 -13.83 7.96
CA THR A 211 6.37 -14.66 9.10
C THR A 211 4.88 -14.54 9.36
N GLN A 212 4.22 -15.66 9.69
CA GLN A 212 2.83 -15.70 10.18
C GLN A 212 2.72 -15.62 11.71
N SER A 213 3.86 -15.58 12.41
CA SER A 213 3.93 -15.51 13.87
C SER A 213 4.79 -14.32 14.28
N PRO A 214 4.33 -13.08 14.00
CA PRO A 214 5.02 -11.89 14.47
C PRO A 214 5.13 -11.90 16.00
N GLN A 215 6.29 -11.48 16.53
CA GLN A 215 6.58 -11.41 17.98
C GLN A 215 6.63 -9.96 18.48
N ALA A 216 6.34 -9.01 17.58
CA ALA A 216 6.25 -7.58 17.82
C ALA A 216 5.27 -7.00 16.79
N SER A 217 4.80 -5.77 17.01
CA SER A 217 3.84 -5.12 16.12
C SER A 217 4.31 -5.00 14.67
N VAL A 218 5.62 -4.96 14.45
CA VAL A 218 6.26 -5.19 13.15
C VAL A 218 7.39 -6.21 13.35
N HIS A 219 7.31 -7.35 12.67
CA HIS A 219 8.34 -8.39 12.71
C HIS A 219 8.87 -8.68 11.29
N LEU A 220 10.13 -8.30 11.03
CA LEU A 220 10.88 -8.69 9.84
C LEU A 220 11.59 -10.02 10.12
N ALA A 221 11.27 -11.07 9.35
CA ALA A 221 11.89 -12.38 9.52
C ALA A 221 12.35 -12.95 8.17
N SER A 222 13.52 -13.57 8.16
CA SER A 222 14.01 -14.36 7.02
C SER A 222 14.84 -15.55 7.52
N THR A 223 14.88 -16.62 6.72
CA THR A 223 15.65 -17.85 6.98
C THR A 223 16.88 -17.99 6.09
N ASP A 224 17.11 -17.07 5.16
CA ASP A 224 18.22 -17.08 4.20
C ASP A 224 19.42 -16.20 4.63
N GLY A 225 19.38 -15.67 5.85
CA GLY A 225 20.44 -14.81 6.40
C GLY A 225 20.40 -13.35 5.90
N THR A 226 19.32 -12.92 5.22
CA THR A 226 19.22 -11.57 4.64
C THR A 226 18.31 -10.60 5.40
N ALA A 227 17.78 -11.01 6.56
CA ALA A 227 16.88 -10.18 7.35
C ALA A 227 17.53 -8.83 7.71
N GLN A 228 16.98 -7.73 7.18
CA GLN A 228 17.47 -6.38 7.42
C GLN A 228 16.36 -5.33 7.24
N MET A 229 16.47 -4.23 7.96
CA MET A 229 15.70 -3.01 7.70
C MET A 229 16.59 -2.01 6.97
N ARG A 230 16.33 -1.78 5.68
CA ARG A 230 17.04 -0.77 4.89
C ARG A 230 16.23 0.52 4.80
N LEU A 231 16.79 1.61 5.28
CA LEU A 231 16.22 2.96 5.17
C LEU A 231 17.08 3.81 4.24
N SER A 232 16.50 4.32 3.16
CA SER A 232 17.23 5.13 2.16
C SER A 232 16.44 6.36 1.74
N GLU A 233 17.10 7.52 1.74
CA GLU A 233 16.60 8.78 1.20
C GLU A 233 17.40 9.11 -0.06
N ASN A 234 16.72 9.15 -1.21
CA ASN A 234 17.35 9.21 -2.53
C ASN A 234 17.27 10.62 -3.17
N SER A 235 16.85 11.64 -2.42
CA SER A 235 16.89 13.02 -2.86
C SER A 235 18.31 13.43 -3.25
N ALA A 236 18.47 14.08 -4.41
CA ALA A 236 19.74 14.64 -4.83
C ALA A 236 20.23 15.81 -3.92
N THR A 237 19.34 16.34 -3.08
CA THR A 237 19.63 17.46 -2.17
C THR A 237 20.31 16.97 -0.90
N GLN A 238 21.57 17.36 -0.70
CA GLN A 238 22.38 17.01 0.48
C GLN A 238 22.00 17.86 1.69
N GLN A 239 21.06 17.37 2.48
CA GLN A 239 20.57 18.03 3.69
C GLN A 239 20.29 16.99 4.77
N LYS A 240 20.24 17.41 6.04
CA LYS A 240 19.86 16.53 7.15
C LYS A 240 18.45 15.97 6.91
N ARG A 241 18.28 14.67 7.16
CA ARG A 241 17.03 13.92 7.06
C ARG A 241 16.91 13.01 8.28
N VAL A 242 15.74 12.97 8.88
CA VAL A 242 15.46 12.05 9.99
C VAL A 242 15.00 10.74 9.36
N MET A 243 15.90 9.75 9.31
CA MET A 243 15.61 8.44 8.71
C MET A 243 14.86 7.52 9.68
N LEU A 244 15.17 7.62 10.97
CA LEU A 244 14.51 6.90 12.05
C LEU A 244 14.26 7.90 13.20
N LYS A 245 13.00 7.98 13.64
CA LYS A 245 12.58 8.77 14.80
C LYS A 245 11.93 7.82 15.80
N MET A 246 12.40 7.85 17.05
CA MET A 246 11.85 7.06 18.15
C MET A 246 11.44 8.02 19.26
N GLU A 247 10.20 7.91 19.75
CA GLU A 247 9.66 8.79 20.79
C GLU A 247 8.93 7.98 21.85
N ASN A 248 9.24 8.22 23.11
CA ASN A 248 8.58 7.64 24.27
C ASN A 248 8.63 8.64 25.44
N LYS A 249 7.91 8.37 26.54
CA LYS A 249 7.97 9.14 27.80
C LYS A 249 9.20 8.84 28.67
N GLY A 250 10.09 7.97 28.19
CA GLY A 250 11.42 7.71 28.75
C GLY A 250 12.47 7.75 27.64
N ASP A 251 13.69 7.31 27.92
CA ASP A 251 14.75 7.26 26.91
C ASP A 251 14.45 6.14 25.89
N PRO A 252 14.17 6.44 24.61
CA PRO A 252 14.06 5.42 23.57
C PRO A 252 15.38 4.64 23.42
N ALA A 253 15.24 3.37 23.04
CA ALA A 253 16.33 2.41 23.02
C ALA A 253 16.40 1.62 21.72
N ILE A 254 17.61 1.19 21.37
CA ILE A 254 17.87 0.13 20.39
C ILE A 254 18.53 -1.02 21.14
N GLU A 255 17.90 -2.20 21.08
CA GLU A 255 18.40 -3.42 21.72
C GLU A 255 19.04 -4.35 20.68
N MET A 256 20.15 -4.97 21.08
CA MET A 256 20.92 -5.91 20.29
C MET A 256 21.17 -7.17 21.14
N GLY A 257 20.39 -8.21 20.87
CA GLY A 257 20.53 -9.51 21.52
C GLY A 257 21.23 -10.53 20.62
N ASN A 258 21.97 -11.45 21.23
CA ASN A 258 22.43 -12.66 20.56
C ASN A 258 21.58 -13.86 21.02
N SER A 259 20.79 -14.44 20.13
CA SER A 259 19.89 -15.56 20.48
C SER A 259 20.64 -16.83 20.92
N ALA A 260 21.92 -16.99 20.58
CA ALA A 260 22.78 -18.06 21.10
C ALA A 260 23.21 -17.81 22.55
N PHE A 261 23.17 -16.56 23.01
CA PHE A 261 23.55 -16.12 24.36
C PHE A 261 22.48 -15.16 24.89
N PRO A 262 21.29 -15.66 25.28
CA PRO A 262 20.12 -14.83 25.56
C PRO A 262 20.28 -13.89 26.76
N THR A 263 21.35 -14.04 27.54
CA THR A 263 21.71 -13.15 28.65
C THR A 263 22.58 -11.98 28.22
N ILE A 264 23.11 -11.99 26.99
CA ILE A 264 23.93 -10.90 26.43
C ILE A 264 23.02 -10.02 25.59
N LEU A 265 22.75 -8.83 26.10
CA LEU A 265 21.96 -7.80 25.44
C LEU A 265 22.72 -6.48 25.55
N TRP A 266 23.05 -5.90 24.41
CA TRP A 266 23.55 -4.53 24.37
C TRP A 266 22.42 -3.59 24.04
N GLU A 267 22.42 -2.44 24.68
CA GLU A 267 21.39 -1.44 24.46
C GLU A 267 22.00 -0.07 24.30
N MET A 268 21.46 0.68 23.34
CA MET A 268 21.79 2.08 23.11
C MET A 268 20.56 2.91 23.43
N ARG A 269 20.63 3.74 24.47
CA ARG A 269 19.53 4.62 24.88
C ARG A 269 19.89 6.08 24.65
N ALA A 270 18.94 6.87 24.17
CA ALA A 270 19.14 8.29 23.93
C ALA A 270 17.92 9.10 24.35
N GLY A 271 18.10 10.10 25.19
CA GLY A 271 17.05 11.03 25.58
C GLY A 271 17.62 12.14 26.45
N GLN A 272 17.70 11.90 27.76
CA GLN A 272 18.42 12.83 28.64
C GLN A 272 19.94 12.75 28.47
N ARG A 273 20.45 11.56 28.16
CA ARG A 273 21.87 11.25 27.95
C ARG A 273 21.99 10.24 26.81
N PHE A 274 23.20 10.06 26.29
CA PHE A 274 23.51 8.98 25.36
C PHE A 274 24.28 7.88 26.11
N ILE A 275 23.65 6.72 26.25
CA ILE A 275 24.11 5.63 27.11
C ILE A 275 24.27 4.34 26.29
N ILE A 276 25.35 3.60 26.54
CA ILE A 276 25.50 2.21 26.08
C ILE A 276 25.64 1.31 27.32
N ASP A 277 24.77 0.31 27.40
CA ASP A 277 24.65 -0.64 28.52
C ASP A 277 24.67 -2.09 28.01
N ASP A 278 25.11 -3.03 28.83
CA ASP A 278 25.28 -4.46 28.53
C ASP A 278 24.38 -5.38 29.36
N SER A 279 23.48 -4.82 30.19
CA SER A 279 22.69 -5.59 31.14
C SER A 279 21.18 -5.32 31.08
N LEU A 280 20.41 -6.39 31.22
CA LEU A 280 18.95 -6.37 31.39
C LEU A 280 18.49 -5.78 32.75
N ASN A 281 19.41 -5.39 33.66
CA ASN A 281 19.10 -5.06 35.06
C ASN A 281 19.90 -3.85 35.61
N SER A 282 19.33 -2.66 35.41
CA SER A 282 18.97 -1.74 36.49
C SER A 282 20.04 -1.13 37.41
N SER A 283 21.26 -0.87 36.97
CA SER A 283 22.05 0.16 37.66
C SER A 283 21.73 1.53 37.06
N THR A 284 20.98 2.37 37.78
CA THR A 284 20.73 3.78 37.40
C THR A 284 21.99 4.65 37.43
N SER A 285 23.09 4.09 37.92
CA SER A 285 24.42 4.66 37.98
C SER A 285 25.43 3.56 37.70
N ASN A 286 26.46 3.86 36.89
CA ASN A 286 27.51 2.95 36.40
C ASN A 286 27.28 2.30 35.03
N PHE A 287 27.00 3.13 34.02
CA PHE A 287 26.97 2.68 32.62
C PHE A 287 28.40 2.52 32.07
N PRO A 288 28.67 1.48 31.25
CA PRO A 288 29.93 1.35 30.51
C PRO A 288 30.32 2.61 29.72
N PHE A 289 29.33 3.25 29.10
CA PHE A 289 29.47 4.51 28.39
C PHE A 289 28.31 5.44 28.73
N ASP A 290 28.62 6.65 29.20
CA ASP A 290 27.64 7.67 29.58
C ASP A 290 28.09 9.05 29.11
N LEU A 291 27.39 9.59 28.11
CA LEU A 291 27.61 10.95 27.60
C LEU A 291 26.44 11.85 28.04
N SER A 292 26.76 12.84 28.87
CA SER A 292 25.80 13.83 29.36
C SER A 292 25.41 14.84 28.28
N ALA A 293 24.26 15.51 28.46
CA ALA A 293 23.85 16.61 27.57
C ALA A 293 24.81 17.81 27.58
N ASN A 294 25.65 17.94 28.63
CA ASN A 294 26.67 18.98 28.72
C ASN A 294 27.98 18.56 28.02
N GLY A 295 28.09 17.33 27.53
CA GLY A 295 29.26 16.80 26.86
C GLY A 295 30.25 16.07 27.78
N ASP A 296 29.90 15.83 29.04
CA ASP A 296 30.74 15.06 29.96
C ASP A 296 30.67 13.57 29.60
N LEU A 297 31.82 12.92 29.45
CA LEU A 297 31.93 11.48 29.19
C LEU A 297 32.43 10.76 30.44
N ILE A 298 31.66 9.77 30.90
CA ILE A 298 32.06 8.84 31.97
C ILE A 298 32.19 7.44 31.36
N LEU A 299 33.31 6.79 31.65
CA LEU A 299 33.55 5.38 31.38
C LEU A 299 33.72 4.66 32.71
N SER A 300 32.99 3.56 32.92
CA SER A 300 33.18 2.73 34.11
C SER A 300 34.49 1.93 34.04
N GLY A 301 35.00 1.70 32.83
CA GLY A 301 36.29 1.07 32.55
C GLY A 301 37.40 2.07 32.23
N SER A 302 38.55 1.55 31.77
CA SER A 302 39.66 2.35 31.30
C SER A 302 39.48 2.82 29.85
N LEU A 303 40.02 4.00 29.53
CA LEU A 303 40.18 4.48 28.15
C LEU A 303 41.55 4.06 27.62
N THR A 304 41.56 3.17 26.63
CA THR A 304 42.77 2.82 25.88
C THR A 304 42.71 3.49 24.51
N THR A 305 43.71 4.31 24.15
CA THR A 305 43.74 5.06 22.89
C THR A 305 44.77 4.50 21.92
N GLY A 306 44.45 4.48 20.62
CA GLY A 306 45.37 4.18 19.53
C GLY A 306 45.79 5.43 18.76
N GLY A 307 46.61 5.28 17.70
CA GLY A 307 47.04 6.42 16.85
C GLY A 307 48.19 7.21 17.47
N SER A 308 48.08 8.55 17.55
CA SER A 308 49.12 9.41 18.15
C SER A 308 49.34 9.16 19.66
N GLY A 309 48.49 8.35 20.29
CA GLY A 309 48.66 7.83 21.65
C GLY A 309 49.38 6.50 21.79
N ALA A 310 49.56 5.78 20.68
CA ALA A 310 50.28 4.52 20.68
C ALA A 310 51.73 4.79 20.30
N CYS A 311 52.67 4.28 21.09
CA CYS A 311 54.06 4.22 20.65
C CYS A 311 54.19 3.19 19.51
N SER A 312 53.98 3.67 18.29
CA SER A 312 53.88 2.86 17.07
C SER A 312 55.12 2.93 16.18
N SER A 313 56.05 3.84 16.46
CA SER A 313 57.38 3.91 15.85
C SER A 313 58.45 4.03 16.92
N THR A 314 59.42 3.12 16.91
CA THR A 314 60.54 3.02 17.86
C THR A 314 61.50 4.21 17.68
N PRO A 315 62.14 4.71 18.76
CA PRO A 315 62.02 4.27 20.16
C PRO A 315 60.93 5.01 20.94
N CYS A 316 60.19 4.25 21.73
CA CYS A 316 59.49 4.77 22.90
C CYS A 316 60.54 5.17 23.94
N ASP A 317 60.23 6.16 24.77
CA ASP A 317 61.10 6.57 25.88
C ASP A 317 62.52 6.96 25.40
N ALA A 318 62.61 7.49 24.17
CA ALA A 318 63.88 7.78 23.51
C ALA A 318 64.75 8.78 24.29
N VAL A 319 64.16 9.61 25.16
CA VAL A 319 64.89 10.61 25.94
C VAL A 319 65.96 9.99 26.85
N PHE A 320 65.76 8.74 27.29
CA PHE A 320 66.74 8.01 28.09
C PHE A 320 67.75 7.20 27.27
N ASP A 321 67.63 7.19 25.95
CA ASP A 321 68.53 6.49 25.05
C ASP A 321 69.50 7.49 24.38
N PRO A 322 70.73 7.64 24.88
CA PRO A 322 71.69 8.58 24.31
C PRO A 322 72.15 8.18 22.89
N GLU A 323 71.91 6.95 22.44
CA GLU A 323 72.21 6.52 21.08
C GLU A 323 71.16 7.02 20.07
N VAL A 324 69.95 7.34 20.54
CA VAL A 324 68.83 7.74 19.68
C VAL A 324 68.37 9.19 19.91
N TYR A 325 68.57 9.75 21.11
CA TYR A 325 68.17 11.11 21.43
C TYR A 325 69.25 11.85 22.22
N THR A 326 69.62 13.04 21.75
CA THR A 326 70.50 13.95 22.49
C THR A 326 69.67 14.92 23.32
N VAL A 327 69.75 14.80 24.64
CA VAL A 327 69.08 15.69 25.57
C VAL A 327 69.73 17.08 25.52
N PRO A 328 68.98 18.16 25.25
CA PRO A 328 69.53 19.52 25.25
C PRO A 328 70.06 19.90 26.65
N SER A 329 70.95 20.89 26.73
CA SER A 329 71.40 21.34 28.06
C SER A 329 70.27 22.05 28.81
N ILE A 330 70.35 22.05 30.15
CA ILE A 330 69.40 22.77 31.03
C ILE A 330 69.20 24.23 30.57
N ALA A 331 70.28 24.89 30.16
CA ALA A 331 70.23 26.28 29.73
C ALA A 331 69.55 26.47 28.37
N GLU A 332 69.79 25.57 27.42
CA GLU A 332 69.14 25.59 26.10
C GLU A 332 67.65 25.30 26.20
N HIS A 333 67.29 24.25 26.94
CA HIS A 333 65.88 23.89 27.17
C HIS A 333 65.14 25.01 27.91
N ALA A 334 65.75 25.60 28.94
CA ALA A 334 65.19 26.75 29.63
C ALA A 334 64.98 27.96 28.70
N LYS A 335 65.96 28.26 27.84
CA LYS A 335 65.86 29.35 26.88
C LYS A 335 64.66 29.13 25.94
N GLU A 336 64.49 27.93 25.40
CA GLU A 336 63.35 27.61 24.53
C GLU A 336 62.01 27.70 25.27
N MET A 337 61.91 27.16 26.48
CA MET A 337 60.71 27.27 27.32
C MET A 337 60.29 28.73 27.52
N TRP A 338 61.22 29.59 27.92
CA TRP A 338 60.94 31.01 28.18
C TRP A 338 60.63 31.80 26.90
N GLN A 339 61.28 31.46 25.78
CA GLN A 339 61.02 32.09 24.48
C GLN A 339 59.63 31.71 23.94
N ASN A 340 59.29 30.42 23.99
CA ASN A 340 58.07 29.87 23.42
C ASN A 340 56.87 29.97 24.35
N LYS A 341 57.09 30.21 25.66
CA LYS A 341 56.07 30.29 26.71
C LYS A 341 55.25 29.00 26.88
N HIS A 342 55.86 27.86 26.56
CA HIS A 342 55.33 26.52 26.79
C HIS A 342 56.51 25.52 26.83
N LEU A 343 56.24 24.30 27.29
CA LEU A 343 57.23 23.22 27.21
C LEU A 343 57.42 22.81 25.72
N PRO A 344 58.65 22.72 25.19
CA PRO A 344 58.91 22.48 23.77
C PRO A 344 58.18 21.27 23.18
N ALA A 345 58.25 20.11 23.82
CA ALA A 345 57.62 18.89 23.32
C ALA A 345 56.10 18.92 23.49
N VAL A 346 55.57 19.44 24.61
CA VAL A 346 54.10 19.59 24.83
C VAL A 346 53.46 20.53 23.83
N GLY A 347 54.19 21.56 23.39
CA GLY A 347 53.67 22.59 22.48
C GLY A 347 52.69 23.56 23.15
N PRO A 348 52.22 24.58 22.41
CA PRO A 348 51.33 25.61 22.95
C PRO A 348 49.94 25.07 23.29
N THR A 349 49.25 25.73 24.21
CA THR A 349 47.83 25.54 24.48
C THR A 349 47.13 26.86 24.16
N LEU A 350 46.44 26.91 23.03
CA LEU A 350 45.86 28.13 22.49
C LEU A 350 44.42 28.31 23.01
N VAL A 351 44.02 29.57 23.19
CA VAL A 351 42.70 29.92 23.71
C VAL A 351 41.63 29.59 22.66
N GLY A 352 40.67 28.74 23.02
CA GLY A 352 39.55 28.35 22.16
C GLY A 352 39.83 27.18 21.21
N ASP A 353 41.10 26.76 21.10
CA ASP A 353 41.46 25.63 20.25
C ASP A 353 41.29 24.30 21.01
N PRO A 354 40.77 23.25 20.35
CA PRO A 354 40.66 21.93 20.97
C PRO A 354 42.05 21.32 21.21
N ILE A 355 42.21 20.64 22.35
CA ILE A 355 43.44 19.90 22.67
C ILE A 355 43.26 18.40 22.44
N ASN A 356 44.27 17.77 21.82
CA ASN A 356 44.37 16.32 21.80
C ASN A 356 44.96 15.85 23.13
N MET A 357 44.10 15.38 24.04
CA MET A 357 44.49 14.96 25.38
C MET A 357 45.55 13.85 25.34
N THR A 358 45.40 12.89 24.45
CA THR A 358 46.32 11.76 24.31
C THR A 358 47.73 12.22 23.93
N GLU A 359 47.83 13.10 22.94
CA GLU A 359 49.12 13.63 22.47
C GLU A 359 49.76 14.57 23.50
N LYS A 360 48.96 15.43 24.15
CA LYS A 360 49.43 16.28 25.25
C LYS A 360 49.96 15.42 26.40
N MET A 361 49.29 14.34 26.77
CA MET A 361 49.73 13.42 27.83
C MET A 361 51.07 12.76 27.51
N LEU A 362 51.26 12.23 26.30
CA LEU A 362 52.54 11.64 25.92
C LEU A 362 53.68 12.66 25.83
N ARG A 363 53.41 13.85 25.31
CA ARG A 363 54.43 14.91 25.25
C ARG A 363 54.76 15.47 26.63
N MET A 364 53.82 15.44 27.58
CA MET A 364 54.11 15.74 28.99
C MET A 364 55.01 14.67 29.61
N LEU A 365 54.83 13.38 29.26
CA LEU A 365 55.77 12.34 29.67
C LEU A 365 57.17 12.65 29.14
N ASN A 366 57.30 13.01 27.86
CA ASN A 366 58.59 13.39 27.27
C ASN A 366 59.30 14.51 28.06
N GLU A 367 58.60 15.61 28.38
CA GLU A 367 59.17 16.69 29.19
C GLU A 367 59.49 16.28 30.64
N LEU A 368 58.71 15.34 31.19
CA LEU A 368 58.98 14.77 32.50
C LEU A 368 60.28 13.95 32.47
N GLU A 369 60.59 13.26 31.38
CA GLU A 369 61.87 12.56 31.18
C GLU A 369 63.05 13.54 31.17
N HIS A 370 62.95 14.65 30.41
CA HIS A 370 63.96 15.72 30.43
C HIS A 370 64.19 16.26 31.84
N ALA A 371 63.11 16.51 32.59
CA ALA A 371 63.21 17.04 33.95
C ALA A 371 63.99 16.10 34.89
N HIS A 372 63.78 14.78 34.80
CA HIS A 372 64.50 13.80 35.63
C HIS A 372 66.01 13.79 35.31
N ILE A 373 66.38 13.92 34.03
CA ILE A 373 67.79 14.00 33.61
C ILE A 373 68.43 15.29 34.15
N TYR A 374 67.74 16.43 34.04
CA TYR A 374 68.27 17.70 34.54
C TYR A 374 68.43 17.74 36.06
N ILE A 375 67.52 17.10 36.81
CA ILE A 375 67.64 16.96 38.27
C ILE A 375 68.90 16.16 38.63
N GLU A 376 69.15 15.05 37.94
CA GLU A 376 70.35 14.23 38.14
C GLU A 376 71.64 15.02 37.85
N GLN A 377 71.68 15.75 36.73
CA GLN A 377 72.83 16.61 36.39
C GLN A 377 73.08 17.72 37.42
N LEU A 378 72.03 18.35 37.93
CA LEU A 378 72.15 19.37 38.97
C LEU A 378 72.64 18.76 40.29
N HIS A 379 72.12 17.58 40.65
CA HIS A 379 72.56 16.88 41.85
C HIS A 379 74.05 16.55 41.79
N GLY A 380 74.54 15.98 40.69
CA GLY A 380 75.97 15.69 40.51
C GLY A 380 76.86 16.95 40.55
N ARG A 381 76.36 18.09 40.03
CA ARG A 381 77.04 19.39 40.17
C ARG A 381 77.10 19.87 41.62
N VAL A 382 76.01 19.71 42.37
CA VAL A 382 75.98 20.06 43.80
C VAL A 382 76.95 19.18 44.58
N GLU A 383 76.94 17.86 44.38
CA GLU A 383 77.89 16.95 45.04
C GLU A 383 79.36 17.33 44.75
N THR A 384 79.66 17.70 43.50
CA THR A 384 80.99 18.16 43.10
C THR A 384 81.37 19.45 43.82
N LEU A 385 80.44 20.41 43.91
CA LEU A 385 80.65 21.68 44.60
C LEU A 385 80.80 21.49 46.12
N GLU A 386 79.98 20.62 46.74
CA GLU A 386 80.08 20.28 48.17
C GLU A 386 81.40 19.58 48.49
N THR A 387 81.85 18.68 47.62
CA THR A 387 83.17 18.03 47.75
C THR A 387 84.30 19.05 47.65
N ALA A 388 84.20 20.00 46.71
CA ALA A 388 85.19 21.07 46.56
C ALA A 388 85.20 22.03 47.76
N LEU A 389 84.03 22.33 48.34
CA LEU A 389 83.90 23.22 49.50
C LEU A 389 84.36 22.56 50.81
N ASN A 390 84.26 21.23 50.93
CA ASN A 390 84.76 20.45 52.07
C ASN A 390 86.27 20.15 52.00
N LEU A 391 86.95 20.59 50.94
CA LEU A 391 88.41 20.47 50.75
C LEU A 391 89.17 21.79 50.99
N GLU A 392 88.46 22.88 51.32
CA GLU A 392 89.00 24.09 51.97
C GLU A 392 88.78 24.03 53.49
#